data_AF-A0A941C8S8-F1
#
_entry.id   AF-A0A941C8S8-F1
#
_cell.length_a   1.000
_cell.length_b   1.000
_cell.length_c   1.000
_cell.angle_alpha   90.00
_cell.angle_beta   90.00
_cell.angle_gamma   90.00
#
_symmetry.space_group_name_H-M   'P 1'
#
loop_
_entity.id
_entity.type
_entity.pdbx_description
1 polymer ?
#
loop_
_entity_poly.entity_id
_entity_poly.type
_entity_poly.pdbx_seq_one_letter_code
_entity_poly.pdbx_strand_id
1 'polypeptide(L)'
;MKYILKFILPIYIISCNGQEPKKEIIEIENYSSYNDTELKKDQEVDKVKTNYDTIIQNSLSLVGLPNSDIEVRKVPRYGAYAVISKNCKRRFFLYNEVFFDSVISVTKSHLPIKSICFHEFAHHFYRHPLKSRWESKVHELEADRYSGFQMRLIGATLEQSIAAMQHFGNETDTNTHPKKSIRIKEIEAGYIDASIRVFKDSTLIKRDSLIQKNEILYAFQEVDKLNKDFKDFNKKDFEKDGILSFETKFTLPAYSFLGKILIINNNNEVFDLATNEKVGRITIPYSNAEFELLKFEASTYKVENGIIYSMNQLGTPIKLGTKIN
;
A
#
# COMPACT_ATOMS: atom_id res chain seq x y z
N MET A 1 60.19 -24.33 55.78
CA MET A 1 59.23 -24.31 54.65
C MET A 1 57.82 -24.07 55.20
N LYS A 2 57.28 -22.85 55.06
CA LYS A 2 55.87 -22.53 55.32
C LYS A 2 55.28 -22.03 54.00
N TYR A 3 54.32 -22.77 53.45
CA TYR A 3 53.60 -22.37 52.24
C TYR A 3 52.47 -21.40 52.62
N ILE A 4 52.52 -20.17 52.12
CA ILE A 4 51.41 -19.21 52.21
C ILE A 4 50.55 -19.40 50.97
N LEU A 5 49.36 -19.96 51.17
CA LEU A 5 48.32 -20.12 50.16
C LEU A 5 47.61 -18.77 49.98
N LYS A 6 47.91 -18.02 48.91
CA LYS A 6 47.15 -16.81 48.54
C LYS A 6 45.86 -17.23 47.84
N PHE A 7 44.74 -17.16 48.56
CA PHE A 7 43.41 -17.16 47.95
C PHE A 7 43.18 -15.82 47.25
N ILE A 8 43.11 -15.84 45.91
CA ILE A 8 42.61 -14.71 45.12
C ILE A 8 41.10 -14.89 45.04
N LEU A 9 40.36 -14.08 45.79
CA LEU A 9 38.91 -13.98 45.68
C LEU A 9 38.57 -13.31 44.34
N PRO A 10 37.79 -13.94 43.44
CA PRO A 10 37.29 -13.23 42.27
C PRO A 10 36.26 -12.21 42.75
N ILE A 11 36.60 -10.92 42.60
CA ILE A 11 35.65 -9.83 42.78
C ILE A 11 34.66 -9.94 41.61
N TYR A 12 33.48 -10.52 41.89
CA TYR A 12 32.32 -10.38 41.01
C TYR A 12 31.90 -8.90 41.06
N ILE A 13 32.32 -8.14 40.05
CA ILE A 13 31.68 -6.85 39.77
C ILE A 13 30.30 -7.18 39.18
N ILE A 14 29.29 -7.24 40.04
CA ILE A 14 27.90 -7.14 39.63
C ILE A 14 27.69 -5.67 39.23
N SER A 15 27.88 -5.38 37.95
CA SER A 15 27.55 -4.08 37.38
C SER A 15 26.09 -4.06 36.92
N CYS A 16 25.31 -3.29 37.67
CA CYS A 16 24.08 -2.57 37.34
C CYS A 16 23.44 -2.77 35.96
N ASN A 17 22.14 -3.12 35.97
CA ASN A 17 21.10 -2.77 34.98
C ASN A 17 21.60 -2.41 33.58
N GLY A 18 22.00 -3.42 32.80
CA GLY A 18 22.35 -3.24 31.39
C GLY A 18 21.10 -2.96 30.56
N GLN A 19 20.74 -1.68 30.38
CA GLN A 19 19.91 -1.29 29.25
C GLN A 19 20.66 -1.65 27.97
N GLU A 20 20.02 -2.40 27.06
CA GLU A 20 20.62 -2.67 25.76
C GLU A 20 21.06 -1.36 25.08
N PRO A 21 22.21 -1.34 24.40
CA PRO A 21 22.67 -0.16 23.70
C PRO A 21 21.61 0.26 22.67
N LYS A 22 21.25 1.55 22.68
CA LYS A 22 20.25 2.14 21.77
C LYS A 22 20.66 2.03 20.29
N LYS A 23 21.96 1.93 20.04
CA LYS A 23 22.54 1.83 18.69
C LYS A 23 23.26 0.49 18.53
N GLU A 24 23.26 0.00 17.31
CA GLU A 24 23.92 -1.23 16.88
C GLU A 24 24.62 -0.96 15.55
N ILE A 25 25.77 -1.59 15.31
CA ILE A 25 26.41 -1.59 13.99
C ILE A 25 26.12 -2.93 13.34
N ILE A 26 25.55 -2.92 12.14
CA ILE A 26 25.31 -4.11 11.33
C ILE A 26 26.22 -4.09 10.09
N GLU A 27 26.77 -5.26 9.74
CA GLU A 27 27.48 -5.42 8.46
C GLU A 27 26.47 -5.81 7.38
N ILE A 28 26.29 -4.92 6.40
CA ILE A 28 25.38 -5.09 5.27
C ILE A 28 26.10 -5.89 4.18
N GLU A 29 25.53 -7.04 3.82
CA GLU A 29 25.99 -7.83 2.68
C GLU A 29 25.33 -7.35 1.39
N ASN A 30 24.00 -7.30 1.42
CA ASN A 30 23.20 -6.83 0.31
C ASN A 30 21.92 -6.14 0.80
N TYR A 31 21.38 -5.25 -0.03
CA TYR A 31 20.19 -4.49 0.28
C TYR A 31 19.45 -4.02 -0.97
N SER A 32 18.16 -3.71 -0.82
CA SER A 32 17.42 -2.82 -1.72
C SER A 32 17.27 -1.44 -1.09
N SER A 33 17.06 -0.42 -1.92
CA SER A 33 16.82 0.96 -1.51
C SER A 33 15.68 1.54 -2.32
N TYR A 34 14.61 1.99 -1.67
CA TYR A 34 13.45 2.58 -2.33
C TYR A 34 13.79 3.75 -3.28
N ASN A 35 14.73 4.61 -2.85
CA ASN A 35 15.03 5.90 -3.48
C ASN A 35 16.48 6.01 -4.00
N ASP A 36 17.09 4.87 -4.36
CA ASP A 36 18.47 4.82 -4.93
C ASP A 36 19.58 5.43 -4.05
N THR A 37 19.40 5.42 -2.72
CA THR A 37 20.41 5.92 -1.79
C THR A 37 21.28 4.78 -1.28
N GLU A 38 22.60 5.00 -1.29
CA GLU A 38 23.52 3.95 -0.88
C GLU A 38 23.70 3.89 0.64
N LEU A 39 23.69 2.68 1.19
CA LEU A 39 24.05 2.37 2.58
C LEU A 39 25.54 2.06 2.72
N LYS A 40 26.08 2.30 3.92
CA LYS A 40 27.46 1.92 4.25
C LYS A 40 27.52 0.41 4.54
N LYS A 41 28.67 -0.20 4.24
CA LYS A 41 28.92 -1.61 4.58
C LYS A 41 28.75 -1.86 6.09
N ASP A 42 29.37 -1.02 6.91
CA ASP A 42 29.14 -1.01 8.36
C ASP A 42 28.13 0.09 8.67
N GLN A 43 26.88 -0.29 8.89
CA GLN A 43 25.77 0.63 9.06
C GLN A 43 25.38 0.72 10.54
N GLU A 44 25.49 1.92 11.11
CA GLU A 44 24.89 2.21 12.40
C GLU A 44 23.36 2.27 12.25
N VAL A 45 22.66 1.52 13.10
CA VAL A 45 21.22 1.47 13.21
C VAL A 45 20.77 1.82 14.62
N ASP A 46 19.66 2.53 14.73
CA ASP A 46 19.05 2.92 16.00
C ASP A 46 17.82 2.04 16.30
N LYS A 47 17.76 1.51 17.53
CA LYS A 47 16.71 0.63 18.06
C LYS A 47 15.57 1.40 18.72
N VAL A 48 15.70 2.73 18.89
CA VAL A 48 14.66 3.57 19.51
C VAL A 48 13.42 3.58 18.61
N LYS A 49 12.33 3.03 19.13
CA LYS A 49 11.05 2.96 18.43
C LYS A 49 10.41 4.33 18.28
N THR A 50 9.68 4.51 17.19
CA THR A 50 8.91 5.72 16.87
C THR A 50 7.47 5.36 16.51
N ASN A 51 6.66 6.36 16.15
CA ASN A 51 5.35 6.13 15.54
C ASN A 51 5.44 5.37 14.20
N TYR A 52 6.53 5.50 13.46
CA TYR A 52 6.75 4.80 12.20
C TYR A 52 6.93 3.30 12.39
N ASP A 53 7.57 2.86 13.48
CA ASP A 53 7.67 1.44 13.82
C ASP A 53 6.27 0.80 13.87
N THR A 54 5.29 1.49 14.47
CA THR A 54 3.91 1.00 14.52
C THR A 54 3.29 0.89 13.12
N ILE A 55 3.53 1.85 12.23
CA ILE A 55 3.01 1.80 10.84
C ILE A 55 3.64 0.63 10.05
N ILE A 56 4.95 0.43 10.19
CA ILE A 56 5.67 -0.65 9.51
C ILE A 56 5.20 -2.02 10.05
N GLN A 57 5.07 -2.16 11.37
CA GLN A 57 4.58 -3.39 12.00
C GLN A 57 3.10 -3.67 11.69
N ASN A 58 2.27 -2.63 11.61
CA ASN A 58 0.90 -2.76 11.12
C ASN A 58 0.88 -3.25 9.66
N SER A 59 1.79 -2.75 8.82
CA SER A 59 1.91 -3.20 7.42
C SER A 59 2.33 -4.68 7.33
N LEU A 60 3.25 -5.15 8.18
CA LEU A 60 3.57 -6.57 8.30
C LEU A 60 2.37 -7.42 8.74
N SER A 61 1.58 -6.90 9.69
CA SER A 61 0.36 -7.58 10.16
C SER A 61 -0.68 -7.70 9.05
N LEU A 62 -0.85 -6.66 8.22
CA LEU A 62 -1.79 -6.64 7.09
C LEU A 62 -1.44 -7.66 6.00
N VAL A 63 -0.16 -8.04 5.87
CA VAL A 63 0.27 -9.11 4.95
C VAL A 63 0.32 -10.49 5.62
N GLY A 64 -0.20 -10.61 6.85
CA GLY A 64 -0.28 -11.87 7.60
C GLY A 64 1.00 -12.26 8.34
N LEU A 65 1.92 -11.33 8.58
CA LEU A 65 3.22 -11.58 9.22
C LEU A 65 3.46 -10.70 10.47
N PRO A 66 2.54 -10.66 11.46
CA PRO A 66 2.66 -9.78 12.63
C PRO A 66 3.88 -10.06 13.53
N ASN A 67 4.48 -11.25 13.43
CA ASN A 67 5.67 -11.67 14.18
C ASN A 67 6.82 -12.03 13.23
N SER A 68 6.98 -11.27 12.15
CA SER A 68 8.09 -11.46 11.22
C SER A 68 9.44 -11.29 11.94
N ASP A 69 10.44 -12.05 11.48
CA ASP A 69 11.86 -11.88 11.77
C ASP A 69 12.49 -10.66 11.06
N ILE A 70 11.70 -9.83 10.36
CA ILE A 70 12.15 -8.55 9.81
C ILE A 70 12.19 -7.50 10.93
N GLU A 71 13.40 -7.11 11.31
CA GLU A 71 13.63 -6.13 12.35
C GLU A 71 13.57 -4.70 11.82
N VAL A 72 12.70 -3.89 12.42
CA VAL A 72 12.56 -2.47 12.07
C VAL A 72 13.61 -1.66 12.83
N ARG A 73 14.42 -0.88 12.10
CA ARG A 73 15.44 -0.01 12.70
C ARG A 73 15.54 1.32 11.95
N LYS A 74 16.01 2.33 12.64
CA LYS A 74 16.29 3.63 12.04
C LYS A 74 17.71 3.71 11.49
N VAL A 75 17.87 4.49 10.42
CA VAL A 75 19.17 4.87 9.87
C VAL A 75 19.24 6.37 9.59
N PRO A 76 20.44 6.98 9.69
CA PRO A 76 20.63 8.37 9.31
C PRO A 76 20.56 8.61 7.80
N ARG A 77 20.67 7.56 6.97
CA ARG A 77 20.66 7.67 5.52
C ARG A 77 19.24 7.83 4.99
N TYR A 78 18.99 8.89 4.22
CA TYR A 78 17.67 9.25 3.71
C TYR A 78 17.08 8.17 2.79
N GLY A 79 16.07 7.43 3.23
CA GLY A 79 15.41 6.41 2.41
C GLY A 79 14.73 5.33 3.25
N ALA A 80 14.33 4.26 2.56
CA ALA A 80 13.83 3.02 3.13
C ALA A 80 14.51 1.84 2.43
N TYR A 81 14.75 0.76 3.16
CA TYR A 81 15.64 -0.32 2.71
C TYR A 81 15.23 -1.69 3.23
N ALA A 82 15.28 -2.69 2.36
CA ALA A 82 15.26 -4.10 2.70
C ALA A 82 16.70 -4.64 2.78
N VAL A 83 17.14 -5.06 3.96
CA VAL A 83 18.55 -5.42 4.22
C VAL A 83 18.66 -6.84 4.77
N ILE A 84 19.66 -7.58 4.31
CA ILE A 84 20.10 -8.84 4.93
C ILE A 84 21.52 -8.64 5.45
N SER A 85 21.72 -8.78 6.76
CA SER A 85 23.05 -8.62 7.36
C SER A 85 23.87 -9.91 7.27
N LYS A 86 25.15 -9.74 6.94
CA LYS A 86 26.11 -10.83 6.69
C LYS A 86 26.33 -11.73 7.91
N ASN A 87 26.54 -11.12 9.07
CA ASN A 87 27.08 -11.82 10.24
C ASN A 87 26.03 -12.64 11.00
N CYS A 88 24.76 -12.27 10.84
CA CYS A 88 23.67 -12.82 11.63
C CYS A 88 22.52 -13.37 10.80
N LYS A 89 22.56 -13.23 9.46
CA LYS A 89 21.45 -13.54 8.54
C LYS A 89 20.12 -12.91 8.97
N ARG A 90 20.18 -11.84 9.77
CA ARG A 90 19.01 -11.08 10.22
C ARG A 90 18.51 -10.21 9.08
N ARG A 91 17.19 -10.10 8.98
CA ARG A 91 16.51 -9.27 8.00
C ARG A 91 16.11 -7.98 8.66
N PHE A 92 16.34 -6.86 7.98
CA PHE A 92 16.01 -5.55 8.50
C PHE A 92 15.15 -4.77 7.52
N PHE A 93 14.19 -4.04 8.06
CA PHE A 93 13.58 -2.89 7.42
C PHE A 93 14.23 -1.65 8.02
N LEU A 94 15.08 -0.99 7.23
CA LEU A 94 15.73 0.24 7.66
C LEU A 94 14.97 1.43 7.10
N TYR A 95 14.78 2.47 7.90
CA TYR A 95 14.13 3.69 7.45
C TYR A 95 14.75 4.94 8.07
N ASN A 96 14.52 6.06 7.41
CA ASN A 96 14.89 7.37 7.91
C ASN A 96 13.65 8.20 8.23
N GLU A 97 13.58 8.75 9.44
CA GLU A 97 12.43 9.55 9.90
C GLU A 97 12.21 10.77 9.00
N VAL A 98 13.28 11.48 8.61
CA VAL A 98 13.17 12.69 7.77
C VAL A 98 12.62 12.35 6.38
N PHE A 99 12.96 11.18 5.83
CA PHE A 99 12.36 10.69 4.60
C PHE A 99 10.86 10.40 4.77
N PHE A 100 10.45 9.75 5.85
CA PHE A 100 9.04 9.47 6.09
C PHE A 100 8.23 10.73 6.40
N ASP A 101 8.81 11.68 7.14
CA ASP A 101 8.23 13.00 7.39
C ASP A 101 8.02 13.76 6.08
N SER A 102 8.97 13.70 5.14
CA SER A 102 8.83 14.38 3.85
C SER A 102 7.71 13.76 3.00
N VAL A 103 7.58 12.43 3.01
CA VAL A 103 6.48 11.72 2.33
C VAL A 103 5.13 12.16 2.89
N ILE A 104 4.96 12.19 4.22
CA ILE A 104 3.71 12.63 4.85
C ILE A 104 3.47 14.12 4.61
N SER A 105 4.51 14.95 4.65
CA SER A 105 4.37 16.39 4.43
C SER A 105 3.82 16.70 3.03
N VAL A 106 4.26 15.96 2.02
CA VAL A 106 3.79 16.15 0.64
C VAL A 106 2.43 15.50 0.39
N THR A 107 2.22 14.28 0.88
CA THR A 107 1.02 13.50 0.55
C THR A 107 -0.14 13.66 1.54
N LYS A 108 0.11 14.29 2.70
CA LYS A 108 -0.84 14.48 3.80
C LYS A 108 -1.50 13.19 4.29
N SER A 109 -0.83 12.04 4.11
CA SER A 109 -1.36 10.71 4.45
C SER A 109 -0.24 9.75 4.85
N HIS A 110 -0.59 8.75 5.67
CA HIS A 110 0.29 7.62 6.00
C HIS A 110 0.20 6.46 5.00
N LEU A 111 -0.80 6.45 4.11
CA LEU A 111 -0.97 5.38 3.12
C LEU A 111 0.23 5.26 2.15
N PRO A 112 0.85 6.37 1.70
CA PRO A 112 2.06 6.29 0.88
C PRO A 112 3.26 5.68 1.63
N ILE A 113 3.34 5.84 2.96
CA ILE A 113 4.33 5.11 3.79
C ILE A 113 4.07 3.61 3.74
N LYS A 114 2.80 3.17 3.81
CA LYS A 114 2.46 1.74 3.66
C LYS A 114 2.83 1.20 2.28
N SER A 115 2.65 2.00 1.22
CA SER A 115 3.10 1.65 -0.14
C SER A 115 4.62 1.41 -0.19
N ILE A 116 5.42 2.28 0.43
CA ILE A 116 6.87 2.07 0.59
C ILE A 116 7.14 0.79 1.40
N CYS A 117 6.39 0.57 2.48
CA CYS A 117 6.57 -0.61 3.32
C CYS A 117 6.34 -1.91 2.54
N PHE A 118 5.22 -2.02 1.82
CA PHE A 118 4.92 -3.20 1.03
C PHE A 118 5.95 -3.45 -0.07
N HIS A 119 6.47 -2.39 -0.69
CA HIS A 119 7.57 -2.49 -1.65
C HIS A 119 8.83 -3.12 -1.02
N GLU A 120 9.31 -2.58 0.10
CA GLU A 120 10.51 -3.15 0.76
C GLU A 120 10.25 -4.55 1.34
N PHE A 121 9.04 -4.86 1.76
CA PHE A 121 8.68 -6.23 2.16
C PHE A 121 8.71 -7.21 0.98
N ALA A 122 8.28 -6.80 -0.21
CA ALA A 122 8.41 -7.63 -1.41
C ALA A 122 9.87 -8.03 -1.68
N HIS A 123 10.82 -7.10 -1.50
CA HIS A 123 12.25 -7.44 -1.60
C HIS A 123 12.65 -8.54 -0.60
N HIS A 124 12.14 -8.52 0.63
CA HIS A 124 12.37 -9.60 1.58
C HIS A 124 11.69 -10.91 1.17
N PHE A 125 10.47 -10.86 0.65
CA PHE A 125 9.69 -12.05 0.30
C PHE A 125 10.25 -12.77 -0.93
N TYR A 126 10.63 -12.01 -1.95
CA TYR A 126 11.26 -12.53 -3.17
C TYR A 126 12.78 -12.72 -3.02
N ARG A 127 13.35 -12.34 -1.87
CA ARG A 127 14.79 -12.45 -1.56
C ARG A 127 15.67 -11.65 -2.53
N HIS A 128 15.15 -10.55 -3.05
CA HIS A 128 15.83 -9.65 -3.98
C HIS A 128 17.18 -9.12 -3.46
N PRO A 129 17.36 -8.79 -2.17
CA PRO A 129 18.66 -8.35 -1.69
C PRO A 129 19.76 -9.36 -1.98
N LEU A 130 19.50 -10.67 -1.98
CA LEU A 130 20.55 -11.67 -2.24
C LEU A 130 20.94 -11.82 -3.73
N LYS A 131 20.33 -11.03 -4.62
CA LYS A 131 20.49 -11.15 -6.07
C LYS A 131 21.39 -10.04 -6.64
N SER A 132 21.82 -10.21 -7.88
CA SER A 132 22.82 -9.33 -8.49
C SER A 132 22.24 -7.95 -8.84
N ARG A 133 23.11 -6.91 -8.82
CA ARG A 133 22.74 -5.52 -9.18
C ARG A 133 22.20 -5.38 -10.62
N TRP A 134 22.52 -6.32 -11.51
CA TRP A 134 22.01 -6.36 -12.89
C TRP A 134 20.52 -6.70 -12.99
N GLU A 135 20.01 -7.51 -12.06
CA GLU A 135 18.59 -7.89 -11.99
C GLU A 135 17.74 -6.85 -11.22
N SER A 136 18.39 -5.81 -10.65
CA SER A 136 17.78 -4.80 -9.78
C SER A 136 16.52 -4.18 -10.40
N LYS A 137 16.56 -3.80 -11.68
CA LYS A 137 15.40 -3.19 -12.33
C LYS A 137 14.17 -4.09 -12.38
N VAL A 138 14.36 -5.40 -12.59
CA VAL A 138 13.24 -6.36 -12.59
C VAL A 138 12.68 -6.51 -11.19
N HIS A 139 13.56 -6.64 -10.19
CA HIS A 139 13.17 -6.74 -8.78
C HIS A 139 12.38 -5.53 -8.29
N GLU A 140 12.76 -4.32 -8.70
CA GLU A 140 12.00 -3.10 -8.39
C GLU A 140 10.59 -3.14 -8.96
N LEU A 141 10.42 -3.60 -10.21
CA LEU A 141 9.11 -3.71 -10.86
C LEU A 141 8.22 -4.78 -10.22
N GLU A 142 8.79 -5.91 -9.82
CA GLU A 142 8.07 -6.95 -9.06
C GLU A 142 7.61 -6.43 -7.69
N ALA A 143 8.47 -5.69 -6.99
CA ALA A 143 8.15 -5.07 -5.71
C ALA A 143 7.11 -3.94 -5.84
N ASP A 144 7.18 -3.14 -6.91
CA ASP A 144 6.18 -2.12 -7.25
C ASP A 144 4.80 -2.75 -7.50
N ARG A 145 4.73 -3.82 -8.30
CA ARG A 145 3.49 -4.55 -8.55
C ARG A 145 2.91 -5.15 -7.27
N TYR A 146 3.75 -5.76 -6.43
CA TYR A 146 3.31 -6.27 -5.13
C TYR A 146 2.75 -5.16 -4.24
N SER A 147 3.42 -4.01 -4.19
CA SER A 147 2.97 -2.87 -3.40
C SER A 147 1.58 -2.40 -3.83
N GLY A 148 1.36 -2.21 -5.14
CA GLY A 148 0.05 -1.83 -5.67
C GLY A 148 -1.05 -2.84 -5.34
N PHE A 149 -0.74 -4.13 -5.44
CA PHE A 149 -1.66 -5.22 -5.09
C PHE A 149 -2.08 -5.15 -3.61
N GLN A 150 -1.13 -5.02 -2.70
CA GLN A 150 -1.40 -4.93 -1.27
C GLN A 150 -2.15 -3.64 -0.90
N MET A 151 -1.79 -2.50 -1.51
CA MET A 151 -2.47 -1.23 -1.29
C MET A 151 -3.97 -1.34 -1.61
N ARG A 152 -4.33 -2.02 -2.72
CA ARG A 152 -5.73 -2.28 -3.04
C ARG A 152 -6.43 -3.15 -1.99
N LEU A 153 -5.76 -4.22 -1.52
CA LEU A 153 -6.35 -5.14 -0.54
C LEU A 153 -6.65 -4.48 0.81
N ILE A 154 -5.89 -3.44 1.17
CA ILE A 154 -6.14 -2.67 2.41
C ILE A 154 -7.10 -1.49 2.19
N GLY A 155 -7.72 -1.39 1.02
CA GLY A 155 -8.74 -0.39 0.70
C GLY A 155 -8.22 1.00 0.31
N ALA A 156 -6.92 1.16 0.03
CA ALA A 156 -6.39 2.44 -0.46
C ALA A 156 -6.91 2.77 -1.87
N THR A 157 -6.96 4.05 -2.23
CA THR A 157 -7.23 4.46 -3.62
C THR A 157 -5.99 4.26 -4.50
N LEU A 158 -6.18 4.30 -5.81
CA LEU A 158 -5.06 4.24 -6.74
C LEU A 158 -4.13 5.46 -6.57
N GLU A 159 -4.67 6.67 -6.38
CA GLU A 159 -3.83 7.87 -6.15
C GLU A 159 -2.95 7.69 -4.91
N GLN A 160 -3.52 7.20 -3.81
CA GLN A 160 -2.78 6.93 -2.58
C GLN A 160 -1.70 5.85 -2.76
N SER A 161 -1.94 4.89 -3.65
CA SER A 161 -1.00 3.79 -3.93
C SER A 161 0.25 4.28 -4.67
N ILE A 162 0.08 5.24 -5.59
CA ILE A 162 1.16 5.77 -6.45
C ILE A 162 1.81 7.05 -5.90
N ALA A 163 1.20 7.72 -4.92
CA ALA A 163 1.63 9.04 -4.44
C ALA A 163 3.12 9.12 -4.01
N ALA A 164 3.64 8.10 -3.31
CA ALA A 164 5.05 8.08 -2.94
C ALA A 164 5.96 8.05 -4.19
N MET A 165 5.67 7.17 -5.15
CA MET A 165 6.44 7.06 -6.38
C MET A 165 6.32 8.31 -7.25
N GLN A 166 5.13 8.94 -7.29
CA GLN A 166 4.89 10.19 -8.01
C GLN A 166 5.82 11.33 -7.58
N HIS A 167 6.04 11.47 -6.27
CA HIS A 167 6.82 12.57 -5.69
C HIS A 167 8.30 12.26 -5.51
N PHE A 168 8.67 11.01 -5.24
CA PHE A 168 10.05 10.63 -4.86
C PHE A 168 10.76 9.73 -5.87
N GLY A 169 10.09 9.30 -6.95
CA GLY A 169 10.69 8.51 -8.02
C GLY A 169 11.51 9.35 -9.01
N ASN A 170 12.60 8.78 -9.53
CA ASN A 170 13.46 9.42 -10.53
C ASN A 170 12.78 9.53 -11.90
N GLU A 171 12.89 10.67 -12.58
CA GLU A 171 12.28 10.86 -13.91
C GLU A 171 12.93 10.00 -15.01
N THR A 172 14.20 9.65 -14.81
CA THR A 172 14.99 8.82 -15.72
C THR A 172 15.44 7.55 -15.02
N ASP A 173 15.78 6.55 -15.82
CA ASP A 173 16.42 5.33 -15.32
C ASP A 173 17.74 5.66 -14.61
N THR A 174 18.03 4.95 -13.53
CA THR A 174 19.37 4.88 -12.94
C THR A 174 19.97 3.50 -13.21
N ASN A 175 21.15 3.25 -12.63
CA ASN A 175 21.80 1.95 -12.76
C ASN A 175 20.96 0.82 -12.14
N THR A 176 20.24 1.12 -11.06
CA THR A 176 19.52 0.15 -10.24
C THR A 176 18.01 0.31 -10.31
N HIS A 177 17.52 1.51 -10.63
CA HIS A 177 16.09 1.81 -10.58
C HIS A 177 15.53 2.18 -11.96
N PRO A 178 14.38 1.62 -12.37
CA PRO A 178 13.63 2.11 -13.52
C PRO A 178 13.12 3.53 -13.27
N LYS A 179 12.89 4.29 -14.34
CA LYS A 179 12.22 5.58 -14.26
C LYS A 179 10.82 5.47 -13.62
N LYS A 180 10.44 6.51 -12.91
CA LYS A 180 9.16 6.69 -12.20
C LYS A 180 7.95 6.27 -13.01
N SER A 181 7.88 6.66 -14.28
CA SER A 181 6.72 6.34 -15.14
C SER A 181 6.52 4.84 -15.37
N ILE A 182 7.58 4.02 -15.36
CA ILE A 182 7.46 2.56 -15.46
C ILE A 182 7.06 1.98 -14.11
N ARG A 183 7.68 2.45 -13.03
CA ARG A 183 7.36 2.03 -11.66
C ARG A 183 5.89 2.26 -11.30
N ILE A 184 5.35 3.44 -11.61
CA ILE A 184 3.92 3.76 -11.43
C ILE A 184 3.03 2.77 -12.19
N LYS A 185 3.35 2.42 -13.44
CA LYS A 185 2.56 1.47 -14.23
C LYS A 185 2.52 0.08 -13.58
N GLU A 186 3.59 -0.37 -12.94
CA GLU A 186 3.58 -1.66 -12.24
C GLU A 186 2.76 -1.60 -10.94
N ILE A 187 2.84 -0.51 -10.17
CA ILE A 187 1.94 -0.28 -9.03
C ILE A 187 0.47 -0.32 -9.50
N GLU A 188 0.14 0.39 -10.58
CA GLU A 188 -1.19 0.37 -11.20
C GLU A 188 -1.61 -1.05 -11.60
N ALA A 189 -0.72 -1.82 -12.26
CA ALA A 189 -1.01 -3.17 -12.68
C ALA A 189 -1.32 -4.10 -11.49
N GLY A 190 -0.53 -4.03 -10.42
CA GLY A 190 -0.78 -4.80 -9.20
C GLY A 190 -2.09 -4.42 -8.51
N TYR A 191 -2.39 -3.12 -8.45
CA TYR A 191 -3.65 -2.61 -7.91
C TYR A 191 -4.86 -3.14 -8.71
N ILE A 192 -4.75 -3.16 -10.04
CA ILE A 192 -5.76 -3.72 -10.93
C ILE A 192 -5.92 -5.23 -10.71
N ASP A 193 -4.84 -5.98 -10.60
CA ASP A 193 -4.88 -7.43 -10.34
C ASP A 193 -5.64 -7.75 -9.04
N ALA A 194 -5.32 -7.04 -7.95
CA ALA A 194 -6.03 -7.18 -6.68
C ALA A 194 -7.50 -6.81 -6.80
N SER A 195 -7.80 -5.73 -7.53
CA SER A 195 -9.16 -5.26 -7.74
C SER A 195 -10.01 -6.27 -8.51
N ILE A 196 -9.45 -6.92 -9.53
CA ILE A 196 -10.12 -8.01 -10.25
C ILE A 196 -10.40 -9.18 -9.31
N ARG A 197 -9.45 -9.52 -8.44
CA ARG A 197 -9.59 -10.62 -7.47
C ARG A 197 -10.69 -10.32 -6.45
N VAL A 198 -10.69 -9.12 -5.87
CA VAL A 198 -11.75 -8.64 -4.97
C VAL A 198 -13.10 -8.64 -5.69
N PHE A 199 -13.15 -8.22 -6.95
CA PHE A 199 -14.38 -8.20 -7.74
C PHE A 199 -14.93 -9.62 -8.04
N LYS A 200 -14.06 -10.56 -8.42
CA LYS A 200 -14.45 -11.95 -8.74
C LYS A 200 -14.90 -12.73 -7.51
N ASP A 201 -14.37 -12.38 -6.34
CA ASP A 201 -14.75 -12.99 -5.07
C ASP A 201 -15.87 -12.17 -4.40
N SER A 202 -17.12 -12.50 -4.74
CA SER A 202 -18.32 -11.89 -4.15
C SER A 202 -18.41 -12.04 -2.62
N THR A 203 -17.58 -12.88 -2.01
CA THR A 203 -17.47 -13.02 -0.54
C THR A 203 -16.49 -12.03 0.10
N LEU A 204 -15.45 -11.58 -0.63
CA LEU A 204 -14.55 -10.51 -0.20
C LEU A 204 -15.26 -9.16 -0.20
N ILE A 205 -16.08 -8.88 -1.23
CA ILE A 205 -16.94 -7.69 -1.27
C ILE A 205 -17.87 -7.65 -0.03
N LYS A 206 -18.43 -8.81 0.38
CA LYS A 206 -19.23 -8.90 1.61
C LYS A 206 -18.42 -8.60 2.86
N ARG A 207 -17.15 -9.01 2.97
CA ARG A 207 -16.29 -8.71 4.14
C ARG A 207 -15.89 -7.24 4.20
N ASP A 208 -15.50 -6.62 3.09
CA ASP A 208 -15.16 -5.18 3.06
C ASP A 208 -16.40 -4.32 3.37
N SER A 209 -17.58 -4.74 2.89
CA SER A 209 -18.86 -4.13 3.24
C SER A 209 -19.25 -4.34 4.71
N LEU A 210 -18.88 -5.48 5.32
CA LEU A 210 -19.17 -5.79 6.72
C LEU A 210 -18.20 -5.10 7.70
N ILE A 211 -16.94 -4.89 7.29
CA ILE A 211 -15.96 -4.12 8.07
C ILE A 211 -16.31 -2.62 8.02
N GLN A 212 -16.75 -2.10 6.88
CA GLN A 212 -17.35 -0.76 6.80
C GLN A 212 -18.64 -0.63 7.61
N LYS A 213 -19.43 -1.70 7.77
CA LYS A 213 -20.74 -1.63 8.46
C LYS A 213 -20.64 -1.20 9.93
N ASN A 214 -19.54 -1.50 10.62
CA ASN A 214 -19.35 -1.10 12.02
C ASN A 214 -18.84 0.34 12.19
N GLU A 215 -18.13 0.89 11.21
CA GLU A 215 -17.72 2.31 11.20
C GLU A 215 -18.82 3.23 10.64
N ILE A 216 -19.59 2.72 9.67
CA ILE A 216 -20.77 3.38 9.11
C ILE A 216 -21.88 3.54 10.18
N LEU A 217 -22.05 2.59 11.10
CA LEU A 217 -23.01 2.71 12.20
C LEU A 217 -22.64 3.82 13.20
N TYR A 218 -21.33 4.07 13.38
CA TYR A 218 -20.83 5.18 14.20
C TYR A 218 -20.92 6.52 13.46
N ALA A 219 -20.69 6.53 12.15
CA ALA A 219 -20.82 7.72 11.31
C ALA A 219 -22.29 8.16 11.13
N PHE A 220 -23.23 7.22 11.03
CA PHE A 220 -24.66 7.55 10.85
C PHE A 220 -25.33 8.12 12.10
N GLN A 221 -24.83 7.83 13.31
CA GLN A 221 -25.34 8.45 14.54
C GLN A 221 -25.05 9.97 14.62
N GLU A 222 -24.00 10.43 13.93
CA GLU A 222 -23.69 11.88 13.81
C GLU A 222 -24.46 12.54 12.64
N VAL A 223 -24.85 11.78 11.62
CA VAL A 223 -25.62 12.27 10.45
C VAL A 223 -27.11 12.44 10.75
N ASP A 224 -27.67 11.72 11.73
CA ASP A 224 -29.07 11.88 12.20
C ASP A 224 -29.38 13.29 12.74
N LYS A 225 -28.36 14.11 13.04
CA LYS A 225 -28.55 15.53 13.39
C LYS A 225 -28.71 16.45 12.18
N LEU A 226 -28.46 15.98 10.96
CA LEU A 226 -28.18 16.89 9.84
C LEU A 226 -29.13 16.83 8.64
N ASN A 227 -30.12 15.92 8.54
CA ASN A 227 -31.07 16.02 7.43
C ASN A 227 -32.51 15.63 7.78
N LYS A 228 -33.33 16.68 7.89
CA LYS A 228 -34.80 16.66 8.05
C LYS A 228 -35.58 16.26 6.79
N ASP A 229 -34.90 15.85 5.72
CA ASP A 229 -35.53 15.62 4.41
C ASP A 229 -35.60 14.15 3.96
N PHE A 230 -35.14 13.19 4.75
CA PHE A 230 -35.34 11.76 4.47
C PHE A 230 -36.51 11.20 5.28
N LYS A 231 -37.73 11.60 4.91
CA LYS A 231 -38.96 10.97 5.41
C LYS A 231 -39.36 9.82 4.48
N ASP A 232 -39.15 8.61 5.00
CA ASP A 232 -40.04 7.44 4.92
C ASP A 232 -39.20 6.15 4.88
N PHE A 233 -38.63 5.78 6.04
CA PHE A 233 -38.07 4.44 6.23
C PHE A 233 -38.80 3.75 7.38
N ASN A 234 -39.63 2.77 7.03
CA ASN A 234 -40.44 2.02 7.97
C ASN A 234 -39.65 0.78 8.44
N LYS A 235 -39.43 0.68 9.75
CA LYS A 235 -38.47 -0.22 10.41
C LYS A 235 -38.87 -1.71 10.42
N LYS A 236 -39.95 -2.12 9.74
CA LYS A 236 -40.59 -3.43 9.95
C LYS A 236 -40.08 -4.59 9.09
N ASP A 237 -39.25 -4.35 8.08
CA ASP A 237 -38.79 -5.41 7.17
C ASP A 237 -37.40 -5.98 7.51
N PHE A 238 -36.90 -5.72 8.73
CA PHE A 238 -35.53 -6.05 9.15
C PHE A 238 -35.30 -7.54 9.49
N GLU A 239 -36.36 -8.33 9.61
CA GLU A 239 -36.28 -9.70 10.14
C GLU A 239 -37.04 -10.70 9.25
N LYS A 240 -36.50 -11.00 8.07
CA LYS A 240 -36.64 -12.32 7.44
C LYS A 240 -35.69 -12.47 6.25
N ASP A 241 -34.90 -13.54 6.29
CA ASP A 241 -34.20 -14.15 5.15
C ASP A 241 -33.10 -13.31 4.45
N GLY A 242 -32.01 -13.05 5.17
CA GLY A 242 -30.62 -13.41 4.83
C GLY A 242 -29.93 -12.98 3.52
N ILE A 243 -30.63 -12.61 2.45
CA ILE A 243 -30.06 -12.06 1.21
C ILE A 243 -31.04 -11.01 0.67
N LEU A 244 -30.80 -9.76 1.03
CA LEU A 244 -31.42 -8.62 0.38
C LEU A 244 -30.83 -8.46 -1.03
N SER A 245 -31.57 -8.88 -2.06
CA SER A 245 -31.42 -8.33 -3.40
C SER A 245 -32.24 -7.05 -3.47
N PHE A 246 -31.59 -5.90 -3.28
CA PHE A 246 -32.22 -4.62 -3.62
C PHE A 246 -32.10 -4.43 -5.14
N GLU A 247 -33.22 -4.33 -5.86
CA GLU A 247 -33.23 -3.76 -7.21
C GLU A 247 -33.13 -2.24 -7.07
N THR A 248 -31.92 -1.71 -6.88
CA THR A 248 -31.68 -0.27 -6.95
C THR A 248 -31.60 0.14 -8.42
N LYS A 249 -32.67 0.74 -8.96
CA LYS A 249 -32.61 1.38 -10.29
C LYS A 249 -31.83 2.68 -10.18
N PHE A 250 -30.73 2.78 -10.93
CA PHE A 250 -29.97 4.02 -11.00
C PHE A 250 -30.59 4.95 -12.05
N THR A 251 -30.87 6.19 -11.67
CA THR A 251 -31.36 7.23 -12.61
C THR A 251 -30.25 7.78 -13.51
N LEU A 252 -28.99 7.56 -13.11
CA LEU A 252 -27.79 7.92 -13.84
C LEU A 252 -27.01 6.66 -14.22
N PRO A 253 -26.22 6.67 -15.31
CA PRO A 253 -25.36 5.54 -15.65
C PRO A 253 -24.46 5.16 -14.46
N ALA A 254 -24.58 3.91 -14.02
CA ALA A 254 -23.79 3.36 -12.94
C ALA A 254 -22.91 2.21 -13.45
N TYR A 255 -21.70 2.08 -12.90
CA TYR A 255 -20.77 1.01 -13.24
C TYR A 255 -20.21 0.38 -11.97
N SER A 256 -20.18 -0.95 -11.92
CA SER A 256 -19.35 -1.68 -10.98
C SER A 256 -17.94 -1.71 -11.55
N PHE A 257 -16.99 -1.10 -10.86
CA PHE A 257 -15.61 -0.97 -11.32
C PHE A 257 -14.66 -1.18 -10.15
N LEU A 258 -13.83 -2.23 -10.21
CA LEU A 258 -12.80 -2.53 -9.21
C LEU A 258 -13.28 -2.54 -7.75
N GLY A 259 -14.52 -3.01 -7.51
CA GLY A 259 -15.15 -3.08 -6.19
C GLY A 259 -15.79 -1.77 -5.71
N LYS A 260 -15.84 -0.74 -6.56
CA LYS A 260 -16.58 0.51 -6.34
C LYS A 260 -17.80 0.57 -7.24
N ILE A 261 -18.79 1.37 -6.84
CA ILE A 261 -19.88 1.79 -7.72
C ILE A 261 -19.59 3.21 -8.17
N LEU A 262 -19.42 3.39 -9.46
CA LEU A 262 -19.21 4.69 -10.09
C LEU A 262 -20.51 5.20 -10.67
N ILE A 263 -20.84 6.46 -10.41
CA ILE A 263 -21.97 7.16 -11.03
C ILE A 263 -21.43 8.21 -11.98
N ILE A 264 -21.98 8.25 -13.19
CA ILE A 264 -21.64 9.24 -14.20
C ILE A 264 -22.78 10.26 -14.27
N ASN A 265 -22.47 11.52 -14.01
CA ASN A 265 -23.46 12.59 -14.15
C ASN A 265 -23.61 13.04 -15.62
N ASN A 266 -24.58 13.93 -15.87
CA ASN A 266 -24.85 14.44 -17.22
C ASN A 266 -23.69 15.27 -17.82
N ASN A 267 -22.73 15.70 -17.01
CA ASN A 267 -21.52 16.41 -17.44
C ASN A 267 -20.34 15.48 -17.69
N ASN A 268 -20.56 14.16 -17.75
CA ASN A 268 -19.54 13.13 -17.87
C ASN A 268 -18.52 13.11 -16.73
N GLU A 269 -18.88 13.64 -15.55
CA GLU A 269 -18.07 13.54 -14.34
C GLU A 269 -18.40 12.24 -13.61
N VAL A 270 -17.36 11.59 -13.09
CA VAL A 270 -17.44 10.28 -12.46
C VAL A 270 -17.29 10.45 -10.96
N PHE A 271 -18.27 9.96 -10.21
CA PHE A 271 -18.32 10.01 -8.76
C PHE A 271 -18.27 8.61 -8.17
N ASP A 272 -17.56 8.45 -7.04
CA ASP A 272 -17.68 7.26 -6.20
C ASP A 272 -18.98 7.37 -5.39
N LEU A 273 -19.89 6.41 -5.55
CA LEU A 273 -21.19 6.44 -4.86
C LEU A 273 -21.04 6.42 -3.33
N ALA A 274 -20.02 5.75 -2.79
CA ALA A 274 -19.87 5.60 -1.34
C ALA A 274 -19.39 6.89 -0.68
N THR A 275 -18.50 7.64 -1.33
CA THR A 275 -17.90 8.86 -0.77
C THR A 275 -18.53 10.14 -1.33
N ASN A 276 -19.28 10.05 -2.42
CA ASN A 276 -19.79 11.19 -3.20
C ASN A 276 -18.66 12.13 -3.72
N GLU A 277 -17.43 11.62 -3.81
CA GLU A 277 -16.29 12.37 -4.32
C GLU A 277 -16.18 12.20 -5.84
N LYS A 278 -15.81 13.28 -6.52
CA LYS A 278 -15.45 13.24 -7.93
C LYS A 278 -14.09 12.55 -8.07
N VAL A 279 -14.07 11.41 -8.75
CA VAL A 279 -12.87 10.59 -8.95
C VAL A 279 -12.38 10.62 -10.39
N GLY A 280 -13.21 11.06 -11.34
CA GLY A 280 -12.78 11.05 -12.73
C GLY A 280 -13.76 11.71 -13.69
N ARG A 281 -13.56 11.41 -14.97
CA ARG A 281 -14.42 11.85 -16.08
C ARG A 281 -14.44 10.84 -17.22
N ILE A 282 -15.54 10.83 -17.95
CA ILE A 282 -15.67 10.16 -19.24
C ILE A 282 -15.30 11.14 -20.36
N THR A 283 -14.56 10.66 -21.35
CA THR A 283 -14.19 11.44 -22.54
C THR A 283 -14.24 10.58 -23.80
N ILE A 284 -14.54 11.19 -24.94
CA ILE A 284 -14.46 10.50 -26.24
C ILE A 284 -13.10 10.87 -26.85
N PRO A 285 -12.25 9.89 -27.24
CA PRO A 285 -10.87 10.17 -27.66
C PRO A 285 -10.77 10.91 -29.01
N TYR A 286 -11.73 10.72 -29.91
CA TYR A 286 -11.87 11.43 -31.18
C TYR A 286 -13.33 11.36 -31.65
N SER A 287 -13.76 12.26 -32.54
CA SER A 287 -15.18 12.49 -32.88
C SER A 287 -15.97 11.26 -33.34
N ASN A 288 -15.28 10.23 -33.85
CA ASN A 288 -15.88 9.01 -34.42
C ASN A 288 -15.51 7.74 -33.64
N ALA A 289 -15.05 7.86 -32.40
CA ALA A 289 -14.69 6.70 -31.59
C ALA A 289 -15.95 5.94 -31.15
N GLU A 290 -15.97 4.62 -31.36
CA GLU A 290 -17.04 3.72 -30.89
C GLU A 290 -16.89 3.33 -29.40
N PHE A 291 -15.94 3.97 -28.71
CA PHE A 291 -15.64 3.72 -27.30
C PHE A 291 -15.32 5.03 -26.59
N GLU A 292 -15.49 5.01 -25.27
CA GLU A 292 -15.20 6.12 -24.39
C GLU A 292 -13.95 5.81 -23.55
N LEU A 293 -13.36 6.85 -22.97
CA LEU A 293 -12.26 6.76 -22.03
C LEU A 293 -12.72 7.23 -20.65
N LEU A 294 -12.65 6.32 -19.69
CA LEU A 294 -12.76 6.61 -18.26
C LEU A 294 -11.39 7.06 -17.76
N LYS A 295 -11.29 8.34 -17.39
CA LYS A 295 -10.05 8.96 -16.93
C LYS A 295 -10.15 9.31 -15.45
N PHE A 296 -9.22 8.79 -14.67
CA PHE A 296 -8.87 9.25 -13.34
C PHE A 296 -7.63 10.14 -13.43
N GLU A 297 -7.17 10.73 -12.33
CA GLU A 297 -6.04 11.67 -12.36
C GLU A 297 -4.76 11.07 -12.98
N ALA A 298 -4.46 9.80 -12.70
CA ALA A 298 -3.25 9.12 -13.20
C ALA A 298 -3.51 8.02 -14.24
N SER A 299 -4.72 7.48 -14.31
CA SER A 299 -5.03 6.27 -15.07
C SER A 299 -6.16 6.45 -16.07
N THR A 300 -6.08 5.76 -17.21
CA THR A 300 -7.11 5.79 -18.25
C THR A 300 -7.56 4.37 -18.61
N TYR A 301 -8.88 4.17 -18.75
CA TYR A 301 -9.52 2.90 -19.06
C TYR A 301 -10.43 3.06 -20.27
N LYS A 302 -10.58 2.00 -21.09
CA LYS A 302 -11.52 1.99 -22.22
C LYS A 302 -12.89 1.57 -21.73
N VAL A 303 -13.94 2.28 -22.11
CA VAL A 303 -15.33 1.90 -21.87
C VAL A 303 -15.99 1.61 -23.21
N GLU A 304 -16.47 0.39 -23.40
CA GLU A 304 -17.07 -0.07 -24.66
C GLU A 304 -18.19 -1.04 -24.35
N ASN A 305 -19.36 -0.84 -24.94
CA ASN A 305 -20.55 -1.70 -24.74
C ASN A 305 -20.91 -1.93 -23.27
N GLY A 306 -20.77 -0.89 -22.43
CA GLY A 306 -21.03 -0.98 -21.00
C GLY A 306 -19.99 -1.77 -20.21
N ILE A 307 -18.82 -2.08 -20.78
CA ILE A 307 -17.73 -2.79 -20.12
C ILE A 307 -16.53 -1.86 -20.01
N ILE A 308 -15.85 -1.86 -18.87
CA ILE A 308 -14.62 -1.11 -18.64
C ILE A 308 -13.41 -2.06 -18.77
N TYR A 309 -12.40 -1.67 -19.55
CA TYR A 309 -11.21 -2.45 -19.86
C TYR A 309 -9.92 -1.73 -19.45
N SER A 310 -8.90 -2.50 -19.05
CA SER A 310 -7.53 -2.00 -18.89
C SER A 310 -6.92 -1.58 -20.23
N MET A 311 -6.12 -0.51 -20.20
CA MET A 311 -5.36 -0.01 -21.35
C MET A 311 -3.87 -0.15 -21.03
N ASN A 312 -3.26 -1.28 -21.39
CA ASN A 312 -1.80 -1.43 -21.32
C ASN A 312 -1.18 -1.49 -22.73
N GLN A 313 0.09 -1.10 -22.86
CA GLN A 313 0.81 -1.06 -24.13
C GLN A 313 1.15 -2.46 -24.70
N LEU A 314 0.86 -3.54 -23.95
CA LEU A 314 1.39 -4.89 -24.18
C LEU A 314 0.32 -5.96 -24.46
N GLY A 315 -0.96 -5.60 -24.61
CA GLY A 315 -1.94 -6.46 -25.28
C GLY A 315 -2.57 -7.56 -24.42
N THR A 316 -3.77 -7.29 -23.92
CA THR A 316 -5.02 -8.07 -24.07
C THR A 316 -6.04 -7.34 -23.19
N PRO A 317 -7.18 -6.86 -23.71
CA PRO A 317 -8.15 -6.12 -22.92
C PRO A 317 -8.67 -6.96 -21.75
N ILE A 318 -8.41 -6.51 -20.51
CA ILE A 318 -8.93 -7.18 -19.31
C ILE A 318 -10.18 -6.45 -18.86
N LYS A 319 -11.29 -7.18 -18.69
CA LYS A 319 -12.54 -6.66 -18.15
C LYS A 319 -12.37 -6.31 -16.67
N LEU A 320 -12.57 -5.03 -16.33
CA LEU A 320 -12.40 -4.44 -15.01
C LEU A 320 -13.71 -3.92 -14.39
N GLY A 321 -14.73 -3.70 -15.22
CA GLY A 321 -16.02 -3.24 -14.75
C GLY A 321 -17.15 -3.45 -15.75
N THR A 322 -18.38 -3.28 -15.26
CA THR A 322 -19.61 -3.43 -16.04
C THR A 322 -20.64 -2.39 -15.61
N LYS A 323 -21.42 -1.92 -16.58
CA LYS A 323 -22.62 -1.13 -16.33
C LYS A 323 -23.58 -1.91 -15.44
N ILE A 324 -24.17 -1.21 -14.48
CA ILE A 324 -25.22 -1.67 -13.59
C ILE A 324 -26.50 -0.97 -14.07
N ASN A 325 -27.59 -1.72 -14.21
CA ASN A 325 -28.90 -1.21 -14.63
C ASN A 325 -29.79 -0.91 -13.44
#